data_AF-A0A969MN37-F1
#
_entry.id   AF-A0A969MN37-F1
#
_cell.length_a   1.000
_cell.length_b   1.000
_cell.length_c   1.000
_cell.angle_alpha   90.00
_cell.angle_beta   90.00
_cell.angle_gamma   90.00
#
_symmetry.space_group_name_H-M   'P 1'
#
loop_
_entity.id
_entity.type
_entity.pdbx_description
1 polymer ?
#
loop_
_entity_poly.entity_id
_entity_poly.type
_entity_poly.pdbx_seq_one_letter_code
_entity_poly.pdbx_strand_id
1 'polypeptide(L)'
;METIVNESVKYRAGIVKAIIKAFKTKQERGWDKIFFYFDIHETVLYPDYNNVEPEKFYEHAKDVLRYLSTREDIVMALYTCSYPVEIERYQKFFESKEIKFTYINKNPEVANTKYGYYEDKPYYNVLFEDKAGFDAENDWLEIKQYFKL
;
A
#
# COMPACT_ATOMS: atom_id res chain seq x y z
N MET A 1 33.05 -3.13 10.91
CA MET A 1 31.90 -3.59 11.73
C MET A 1 31.05 -2.36 11.98
N GLU A 2 30.16 -2.08 11.03
CA GLU A 2 29.25 -0.94 11.15
C GLU A 2 28.10 -1.28 12.09
N THR A 3 27.85 -0.33 12.96
CA THR A 3 26.87 -0.31 14.03
C THR A 3 25.49 -0.56 13.46
N ILE A 4 24.87 -1.69 13.83
CA ILE A 4 23.43 -1.91 13.65
C ILE A 4 22.74 -0.94 14.61
N VAL A 5 22.52 0.29 14.16
CA VAL A 5 21.61 1.20 14.84
C VAL A 5 20.22 0.60 14.66
N ASN A 6 19.57 0.31 15.79
CA ASN A 6 18.27 -0.32 15.84
C ASN A 6 17.21 0.63 15.26
N GLU A 7 17.00 0.58 13.94
CA GLU A 7 16.04 1.43 13.20
C GLU A 7 14.59 1.29 13.72
N SER A 8 14.29 0.24 14.49
CA SER A 8 12.97 -0.01 15.07
C SER A 8 12.52 1.01 16.12
N VAL A 9 13.41 1.88 16.61
CA VAL A 9 13.10 2.87 17.66
C VAL A 9 12.66 4.22 17.08
N LYS A 10 12.90 4.50 15.78
CA LYS A 10 12.64 5.82 15.21
C LYS A 10 11.20 6.04 14.74
N TYR A 11 10.50 4.99 14.33
CA TYR A 11 9.16 5.10 13.74
C TYR A 11 8.07 4.73 14.76
N ARG A 12 7.14 5.65 15.00
CA ARG A 12 6.06 5.48 15.97
C ARG A 12 4.86 4.79 15.33
N ALA A 13 4.65 4.94 14.02
CA ALA A 13 3.54 4.37 13.27
C ALA A 13 3.60 2.84 13.13
N GLY A 14 2.43 2.22 13.24
CA GLY A 14 2.24 0.79 13.00
C GLY A 14 2.59 0.37 11.57
N ILE A 15 2.34 1.25 10.59
CA ILE A 15 2.54 0.93 9.18
C ILE A 15 4.02 0.75 8.82
N VAL A 16 4.92 1.62 9.33
CA VAL A 16 6.35 1.50 9.03
C VAL A 16 6.93 0.22 9.63
N LYS A 17 6.44 -0.19 10.81
CA LYS A 17 6.80 -1.49 11.40
C LYS A 17 6.34 -2.66 10.52
N ALA A 18 5.15 -2.58 9.93
CA ALA A 18 4.65 -3.59 9.00
C ALA A 18 5.51 -3.64 7.71
N ILE A 19 5.90 -2.49 7.16
CA ILE A 19 6.79 -2.38 6.00
C ILE A 19 8.16 -3.01 6.30
N ILE A 20 8.80 -2.66 7.42
CA ILE A 20 10.09 -3.23 7.83
C ILE A 20 9.98 -4.75 7.98
N LYS A 21 8.92 -5.23 8.64
CA LYS A 21 8.67 -6.67 8.80
C LYS A 21 8.47 -7.36 7.46
N ALA A 22 7.77 -6.74 6.51
CA ALA A 22 7.55 -7.29 5.18
C ALA A 22 8.87 -7.45 4.41
N PHE A 23 9.73 -6.43 4.40
CA PHE A 23 11.05 -6.52 3.77
C PHE A 23 11.97 -7.54 4.45
N LYS A 24 11.97 -7.61 5.78
CA LYS A 24 12.71 -8.64 6.50
C LYS A 24 12.24 -10.05 6.11
N THR A 25 10.92 -10.26 6.08
CA THR A 25 10.33 -11.55 5.69
C THR A 25 10.69 -11.90 4.24
N LYS A 26 10.62 -10.92 3.33
CA LYS A 26 11.03 -11.07 1.93
C LYS A 26 12.46 -11.58 1.82
N GLN A 27 13.38 -10.98 2.57
CA GLN A 27 14.78 -11.41 2.60
C GLN A 27 14.95 -12.82 3.16
N GLU A 28 14.33 -13.12 4.31
CA GLU A 28 14.42 -14.43 4.97
C GLU A 28 13.83 -15.57 4.11
N ARG A 29 12.84 -15.27 3.29
CA ARG A 29 12.16 -16.23 2.41
C ARG A 29 12.72 -16.28 0.99
N GLY A 30 13.65 -15.38 0.63
CA GLY A 30 14.16 -15.26 -0.73
C GLY A 30 13.08 -14.89 -1.75
N TRP A 31 12.09 -14.08 -1.35
CA TRP A 31 11.03 -13.65 -2.26
C TRP A 31 11.49 -12.50 -3.17
N ASP A 32 11.09 -12.55 -4.43
CA ASP A 32 11.40 -11.51 -5.41
C ASP A 32 10.64 -10.21 -5.12
N LYS A 33 9.39 -10.33 -4.63
CA LYS A 33 8.48 -9.22 -4.39
C LYS A 33 7.58 -9.40 -3.17
N ILE A 34 6.97 -8.31 -2.72
CA ILE A 34 5.96 -8.26 -1.66
C ILE A 34 4.73 -7.48 -2.12
N PHE A 35 3.59 -7.70 -1.48
CA PHE A 35 2.30 -7.14 -1.87
C PHE A 35 1.84 -6.07 -0.89
N PHE A 36 1.61 -4.86 -1.39
CA PHE A 36 1.06 -3.74 -0.65
C PHE A 36 -0.35 -3.43 -1.16
N TYR A 37 -1.32 -3.46 -0.27
CA TYR A 37 -2.73 -3.26 -0.57
C TYR A 37 -3.21 -1.93 0.01
N PHE A 38 -3.87 -1.12 -0.81
CA PHE A 38 -4.27 0.24 -0.44
C PHE A 38 -5.77 0.44 -0.62
N ASP A 39 -6.46 0.83 0.44
CA ASP A 39 -7.76 1.48 0.30
C ASP A 39 -7.62 2.86 -0.34
N ILE A 40 -8.74 3.38 -0.84
CA ILE A 40 -8.81 4.64 -1.56
C ILE A 40 -9.25 5.74 -0.62
N HIS A 41 -10.47 5.63 -0.07
CA HIS A 41 -11.10 6.69 0.70
C HIS A 41 -10.54 6.74 2.11
N GLU A 42 -10.27 7.94 2.62
CA GLU A 42 -9.69 8.16 3.96
C GLU A 42 -8.29 7.52 4.16
N THR A 43 -7.73 6.92 3.10
CA THR A 43 -6.42 6.28 3.08
C THR A 43 -5.49 6.98 2.09
N VAL A 44 -5.85 7.02 0.80
CA VAL A 44 -5.05 7.68 -0.26
C VAL A 44 -5.63 9.05 -0.59
N LEU A 45 -6.95 9.13 -0.69
CA LEU A 45 -7.71 10.32 -1.08
C LEU A 45 -8.62 10.74 0.06
N TYR A 46 -8.73 12.06 0.28
CA TYR A 46 -9.76 12.61 1.16
C TYR A 46 -11.14 12.16 0.64
N PRO A 47 -12.07 11.78 1.52
CA PRO A 47 -13.43 11.44 1.09
C PRO A 47 -14.12 12.70 0.55
N ASP A 48 -14.94 12.53 -0.49
CA ASP A 48 -15.87 13.56 -0.95
C ASP A 48 -17.29 13.01 -0.86
N TYR A 49 -18.09 13.60 0.03
CA TYR A 49 -19.47 13.18 0.29
C TYR A 49 -20.49 13.88 -0.63
N ASN A 50 -20.03 14.65 -1.63
CA ASN A 50 -20.89 15.40 -2.55
C ASN A 50 -21.20 14.65 -3.87
N ASN A 51 -21.05 13.32 -3.91
CA ASN A 51 -21.23 12.47 -5.10
C ASN A 51 -20.29 12.80 -6.28
N VAL A 52 -19.14 13.41 -6.00
CA VAL A 52 -18.04 13.55 -6.96
C VAL A 52 -16.91 12.64 -6.48
N GLU A 53 -16.27 11.94 -7.41
CA GLU A 53 -15.12 11.11 -7.07
C GLU A 53 -14.00 11.98 -6.51
N PRO A 54 -13.50 11.72 -5.29
CA PRO A 54 -12.42 12.50 -4.74
C PRO A 54 -11.16 12.36 -5.59
N GLU A 55 -10.51 13.49 -5.86
CA GLU A 55 -9.20 13.55 -6.53
C GLU A 55 -8.11 14.13 -5.63
N LYS A 56 -8.48 14.57 -4.42
CA LYS A 56 -7.56 15.21 -3.48
C LYS A 56 -6.82 14.16 -2.66
N PHE A 57 -5.52 14.04 -2.88
CA PHE A 57 -4.64 13.19 -2.07
C PHE A 57 -4.47 13.74 -0.65
N TYR A 58 -4.29 12.82 0.31
CA TYR A 58 -3.66 13.16 1.59
C TYR A 58 -2.22 13.65 1.36
N GLU A 59 -1.72 14.43 2.32
CA GLU A 59 -0.37 14.96 2.24
C GLU A 59 0.66 13.82 2.11
N HIS A 60 1.65 14.00 1.23
CA HIS A 60 2.70 13.01 0.91
C HIS A 60 2.26 11.71 0.23
N ALA A 61 0.98 11.31 0.29
CA ALA A 61 0.48 10.08 -0.30
C ALA A 61 0.87 9.93 -1.78
N LYS A 62 0.65 10.98 -2.58
CA LYS A 62 0.96 10.98 -4.02
C LYS A 62 2.44 10.74 -4.31
N ASP A 63 3.34 11.41 -3.58
CA ASP A 63 4.79 11.28 -3.79
C ASP A 63 5.28 9.88 -3.43
N VAL A 64 4.81 9.36 -2.30
CA VAL A 64 5.12 8.01 -1.83
C VAL A 64 4.61 6.97 -2.84
N LEU A 65 3.35 7.08 -3.28
CA LEU A 65 2.77 6.12 -4.22
C LEU A 65 3.47 6.14 -5.59
N ARG A 66 3.88 7.31 -6.09
CA ARG A 66 4.69 7.41 -7.33
C ARG A 66 6.04 6.74 -7.15
N TYR A 67 6.73 6.97 -6.03
CA TYR A 67 7.98 6.27 -5.72
C TYR A 67 7.78 4.75 -5.65
N LEU A 68 6.77 4.28 -4.92
CA LEU A 68 6.46 2.85 -4.81
C LEU A 68 6.14 2.22 -6.18
N SER A 69 5.51 2.98 -7.08
CA SER A 69 5.21 2.54 -8.46
C SER A 69 6.46 2.32 -9.32
N THR A 70 7.64 2.78 -8.88
CA THR A 70 8.93 2.52 -9.56
C THR A 70 9.66 1.29 -9.03
N ARG A 71 9.17 0.66 -7.97
CA ARG A 71 9.86 -0.45 -7.30
C ARG A 71 9.40 -1.79 -7.85
N GLU A 72 10.33 -2.56 -8.42
CA GLU A 72 10.03 -3.89 -8.97
C GLU A 72 9.80 -4.97 -7.91
N ASP A 73 10.28 -4.72 -6.68
CA ASP A 73 10.19 -5.63 -5.55
C ASP A 73 8.95 -5.35 -4.66
N ILE A 74 8.06 -4.45 -5.10
CA ILE A 74 6.75 -4.16 -4.48
C ILE A 74 5.67 -4.25 -5.55
N VAL A 75 4.63 -5.03 -5.30
CA VAL A 75 3.39 -5.06 -6.09
C VAL A 75 2.33 -4.27 -5.33
N MET A 76 1.89 -3.16 -5.92
CA MET A 76 0.78 -2.37 -5.39
C MET A 76 -0.55 -2.90 -5.91
N ALA A 77 -1.55 -3.01 -5.04
CA ALA A 77 -2.92 -3.35 -5.40
C ALA A 77 -3.93 -2.43 -4.71
N LEU A 78 -5.03 -2.14 -5.40
CA LEU A 78 -6.19 -1.50 -4.77
C LEU A 78 -6.94 -2.53 -3.92
N TYR A 79 -7.37 -2.10 -2.74
CA TYR A 79 -8.20 -2.85 -1.80
C TYR A 79 -9.42 -2.02 -1.46
N THR A 80 -10.50 -2.20 -2.22
CA THR A 80 -11.63 -1.26 -2.20
C THR A 80 -12.96 -1.98 -2.32
N CYS A 81 -14.00 -1.41 -1.72
CA CYS A 81 -15.39 -1.83 -1.90
C CYS A 81 -16.17 -0.99 -2.93
N SER A 82 -15.50 -0.09 -3.66
CA SER A 82 -16.12 0.73 -4.71
C SER A 82 -16.79 -0.09 -5.80
N TYR A 83 -17.77 0.50 -6.47
CA TYR A 83 -18.44 -0.13 -7.61
C TYR A 83 -17.47 -0.29 -8.80
N PRO A 84 -17.68 -1.29 -9.69
CA PRO A 84 -16.79 -1.53 -10.82
C PRO A 84 -16.53 -0.29 -11.71
N VAL A 85 -17.55 0.53 -11.94
CA VAL A 85 -17.42 1.77 -12.73
C VAL A 85 -16.52 2.82 -12.06
N GLU A 86 -16.54 2.89 -10.73
CA GLU A 86 -15.71 3.80 -9.94
C GLU A 86 -14.27 3.28 -9.92
N ILE A 87 -14.09 1.97 -9.75
CA ILE A 87 -12.78 1.31 -9.83
C ILE A 87 -12.09 1.64 -11.17
N GLU A 88 -12.79 1.54 -12.31
CA GLU A 88 -12.22 1.89 -13.61
C GLU A 88 -11.78 3.35 -13.69
N ARG A 89 -12.52 4.27 -13.07
CA ARG A 89 -12.20 5.70 -13.04
C ARG A 89 -11.01 5.96 -12.13
N TYR A 90 -10.95 5.32 -10.96
CA TYR A 90 -9.77 5.40 -10.08
C TYR A 90 -8.52 4.86 -10.73
N GLN A 91 -8.61 3.74 -11.46
CA GLN A 91 -7.46 3.23 -12.22
C GLN A 91 -6.94 4.27 -13.20
N LYS A 92 -7.82 4.87 -14.02
CA LYS A 92 -7.45 5.93 -14.97
C LYS A 92 -6.88 7.16 -14.26
N PHE A 93 -7.49 7.54 -13.14
CA PHE A 93 -7.05 8.67 -12.34
C PHE A 93 -5.63 8.44 -11.80
N PHE A 94 -5.37 7.31 -11.14
CA PHE A 94 -4.05 6.98 -10.60
C PHE A 94 -3.00 6.83 -11.71
N GLU A 95 -3.35 6.19 -12.83
CA GLU A 95 -2.47 6.10 -13.99
C GLU A 95 -2.09 7.48 -14.54
N SER A 96 -3.04 8.42 -14.62
CA SER A 96 -2.76 9.82 -15.02
C SER A 96 -1.82 10.56 -14.07
N LYS A 97 -1.63 10.05 -12.85
CA LYS A 97 -0.69 10.56 -11.84
C LYS A 97 0.59 9.73 -11.74
N GLU A 98 0.81 8.80 -12.67
CA GLU A 98 1.94 7.86 -12.69
C GLU A 98 1.99 6.94 -11.47
N ILE A 99 0.83 6.61 -10.91
CA ILE A 99 0.66 5.64 -9.83
C ILE A 99 0.13 4.33 -10.42
N LYS A 100 0.85 3.23 -10.22
CA LYS A 100 0.58 1.94 -10.87
C LYS A 100 0.11 0.91 -9.85
N PHE A 101 -1.19 0.62 -9.88
CA PHE A 101 -1.76 -0.54 -9.19
C PHE A 101 -1.85 -1.72 -10.15
N THR A 102 -1.16 -2.81 -9.83
CA THR A 102 -1.11 -4.03 -10.66
C THR A 102 -2.40 -4.83 -10.54
N TYR A 103 -2.98 -4.85 -9.35
CA TYR A 103 -4.18 -5.62 -9.06
C TYR A 103 -5.25 -4.82 -8.31
N ILE A 104 -6.46 -5.37 -8.28
CA ILE A 104 -7.61 -4.83 -7.54
C ILE A 104 -8.29 -5.99 -6.83
N ASN A 105 -8.35 -5.97 -5.50
CA ASN A 105 -9.04 -6.96 -4.65
C ASN A 105 -8.63 -8.44 -4.83
N LYS A 106 -7.59 -8.72 -5.60
CA LYS A 106 -7.09 -10.08 -5.87
C LYS A 106 -5.61 -10.04 -6.21
N ASN A 107 -4.91 -11.15 -6.06
CA ASN A 107 -3.57 -11.34 -6.63
C ASN A 107 -3.45 -12.75 -7.21
N PRO A 108 -3.90 -12.96 -8.47
CA PRO A 108 -4.04 -14.29 -9.07
C PRO A 108 -2.71 -15.05 -9.25
N GLU A 109 -1.58 -14.38 -9.08
CA GLU A 109 -0.26 -15.01 -9.08
C GLU A 109 0.06 -15.77 -7.79
N VAL A 110 -0.71 -15.56 -6.71
CA VAL A 110 -0.53 -16.26 -5.44
C VAL A 110 -1.37 -17.53 -5.45
N ALA A 111 -0.71 -18.68 -5.58
CA ALA A 111 -1.38 -19.97 -5.59
C ALA A 111 -1.90 -20.39 -4.20
N ASN A 112 -3.04 -21.09 -4.20
CA ASN A 112 -3.56 -21.75 -2.99
C ASN A 112 -2.56 -22.76 -2.44
N THR A 113 -2.46 -22.83 -1.13
CA THR A 113 -1.57 -23.77 -0.44
C THR A 113 -2.32 -24.45 0.71
N LYS A 114 -1.67 -25.44 1.35
CA LYS A 114 -2.18 -26.05 2.59
C LYS A 114 -2.39 -25.05 3.75
N TYR A 115 -1.82 -23.84 3.65
CA TYR A 115 -1.92 -22.80 4.67
C TYR A 115 -2.82 -21.63 4.30
N GLY A 116 -3.35 -21.58 3.07
CA GLY A 116 -4.12 -20.43 2.61
C GLY A 116 -4.88 -20.69 1.33
N TYR A 117 -6.11 -20.17 1.31
CA TYR A 117 -6.99 -20.12 0.15
C TYR A 117 -7.14 -18.64 -0.24
N TYR A 118 -6.57 -18.27 -1.38
CA TYR A 118 -6.40 -16.89 -1.82
C TYR A 118 -7.37 -16.46 -2.93
N GLU A 119 -8.28 -17.35 -3.34
CA GLU A 119 -9.38 -17.00 -4.26
C GLU A 119 -10.36 -16.03 -3.62
N ASP A 120 -10.69 -16.24 -2.33
CA ASP A 120 -11.68 -15.42 -1.61
C ASP A 120 -11.05 -14.23 -0.90
N LYS A 121 -9.83 -14.40 -0.38
CA LYS A 121 -9.09 -13.37 0.35
C LYS A 121 -7.69 -13.21 -0.22
N PRO A 122 -7.35 -12.07 -0.84
CA PRO A 122 -6.02 -11.87 -1.40
C PRO A 122 -4.94 -11.95 -0.33
N TYR A 123 -3.75 -12.41 -0.74
CA TYR A 123 -2.57 -12.33 0.10
C TYR A 123 -1.99 -10.92 0.06
N TYR A 124 -1.62 -10.36 1.21
CA TYR A 124 -0.89 -9.09 1.28
C TYR A 124 0.14 -9.13 2.41
N ASN A 125 1.25 -8.41 2.22
CA ASN A 125 2.27 -8.24 3.24
C ASN A 125 2.00 -7.01 4.11
N VAL A 126 1.46 -5.95 3.50
CA VAL A 126 1.12 -4.69 4.16
C VAL A 126 -0.24 -4.22 3.65
N LEU A 127 -1.10 -3.79 4.56
CA LEU A 127 -2.41 -3.23 4.28
C LEU A 127 -2.44 -1.78 4.76
N PHE A 128 -2.75 -0.86 3.85
CA PHE A 128 -2.98 0.56 4.09
C PHE A 128 -4.49 0.76 4.01
N GLU A 129 -5.16 0.86 5.17
CA GLU A 129 -6.61 0.90 5.29
C GLU A 129 -6.97 1.65 6.58
N ASP A 130 -7.73 2.74 6.44
CA ASP A 130 -8.20 3.59 7.55
C ASP A 130 -8.99 2.78 8.58
N LYS A 131 -9.87 1.87 8.13
CA LYS A 131 -10.66 1.00 9.01
C LYS A 131 -9.82 -0.06 9.73
N ALA A 132 -8.56 -0.24 9.32
CA ALA A 132 -7.58 -1.07 10.00
C ALA A 132 -6.59 -0.26 10.86
N GLY A 133 -6.82 1.04 11.02
CA GLY A 133 -6.04 1.94 11.86
C GLY A 133 -4.90 2.66 11.14
N PHE A 134 -4.91 2.72 9.81
CA PHE A 134 -4.01 3.61 9.07
C PHE A 134 -4.45 5.07 9.27
N ASP A 135 -3.53 5.93 9.71
CA ASP A 135 -3.80 7.34 9.95
C ASP A 135 -3.23 8.18 8.79
N ALA A 136 -4.04 8.44 7.78
CA ALA A 136 -3.60 9.12 6.56
C ALA A 136 -3.07 10.56 6.80
N GLU A 137 -3.39 11.22 7.91
CA GLU A 137 -2.85 12.54 8.23
C GLU A 137 -1.38 12.48 8.70
N ASN A 138 -0.94 11.34 9.26
CA ASN A 138 0.39 11.21 9.89
C ASN A 138 1.25 10.10 9.28
N ASP A 139 0.66 8.97 8.92
CA ASP A 139 1.38 7.77 8.49
C ASP A 139 2.11 7.97 7.16
N TRP A 140 1.55 8.75 6.23
CA TRP A 140 2.22 9.05 4.95
C TRP A 140 3.52 9.82 5.14
N LEU A 141 3.60 10.72 6.13
CA LEU A 141 4.84 11.41 6.48
C LEU A 141 5.89 10.42 7.00
N GLU A 142 5.49 9.50 7.89
CA GLU A 142 6.41 8.49 8.42
C GLU A 142 6.93 7.56 7.32
N ILE A 143 6.06 7.16 6.38
CA ILE A 143 6.45 6.34 5.23
C ILE A 143 7.41 7.12 4.32
N LYS A 144 7.11 8.39 4.04
CA LYS A 144 7.98 9.27 3.24
C LYS A 144 9.39 9.35 3.86
N GLN A 145 9.46 9.55 5.17
CA GLN A 145 10.72 9.59 5.92
C GLN A 145 11.46 8.24 5.90
N TYR A 146 10.73 7.13 6.02
CA TYR A 146 11.31 5.79 5.96
C TYR A 146 12.02 5.53 4.63
N PHE A 147 11.38 5.90 3.51
CA PHE A 147 11.95 5.78 2.17
C PHE A 147 12.92 6.92 1.81
N LYS A 148 13.13 7.91 2.70
CA LYS A 148 14.02 9.06 2.52
C LYS A 148 13.69 9.91 1.28
N LEU A 149 12.40 10.18 1.09
CA LEU A 149 11.83 11.00 0.01
C LEU A 149 11.58 12.45 0.43
#